data_AF-A0A1H2XDR0-F1
#
_entry.id   AF-A0A1H2XDR0-F1
#
_cell.length_a   1.000
_cell.length_b   1.000
_cell.length_c   1.000
_cell.angle_alpha   90.00
_cell.angle_beta   90.00
_cell.angle_gamma   90.00
#
_symmetry.space_group_name_H-M   'P 1'
#
loop_
_entity.id
_entity.type
_entity.pdbx_description
1 polymer ?
#
loop_
_entity_poly.entity_id
_entity_poly.type
_entity_poly.pdbx_seq_one_letter_code
_entity_poly.pdbx_strand_id
1 'polypeptide(L)'
;MRKQFKFLVLLSFIAITFSSCSTAKLTTLTNGKQIDNRLVGVWKGSETGQQLADVNKEWEMERNSDGTFNLKFKTISEGITDEFEEAGNWWVKGSTFYEYHTDSDNTDTYKYTALKKEQVKFKMLSSEVNFEEGNYTFIDTKISKEIPKSSKKDGLSFETAIKVKDVKEEYIYVRNNCENCQMLGQSLLQHEGKAYDKLKLKKANGEEISFYFDISSFFGKF
;
A
#
# COMPACT_ATOMS: atom_id res chain seq x y z
N MET A 1 -74.12 0.16 -31.26
CA MET A 1 -72.71 0.59 -31.11
C MET A 1 -72.32 0.56 -29.64
N ARG A 2 -71.40 -0.32 -29.23
CA ARG A 2 -70.41 -0.17 -28.14
C ARG A 2 -69.73 -1.54 -27.92
N LYS A 3 -68.50 -1.69 -28.41
CA LYS A 3 -67.63 -2.83 -28.08
C LYS A 3 -66.72 -2.38 -26.93
N GLN A 4 -66.80 -3.08 -25.81
CA GLN A 4 -65.93 -2.88 -24.65
C GLN A 4 -64.53 -3.38 -25.00
N PHE A 5 -63.54 -2.50 -24.98
CA PHE A 5 -62.13 -2.84 -25.22
C PHE A 5 -61.52 -3.30 -23.89
N LYS A 6 -61.18 -4.59 -23.77
CA LYS A 6 -60.46 -5.11 -22.60
C LYS A 6 -59.00 -4.67 -22.70
N PHE A 7 -58.57 -3.80 -21.79
CA PHE A 7 -57.17 -3.39 -21.67
C PHE A 7 -56.40 -4.50 -20.95
N LEU A 8 -55.57 -5.24 -21.68
CA LEU A 8 -54.67 -6.24 -21.12
C LEU A 8 -53.40 -5.52 -20.63
N VAL A 9 -53.25 -5.35 -19.32
CA VAL A 9 -52.04 -4.78 -18.72
C VAL A 9 -50.96 -5.87 -18.71
N LEU A 10 -50.00 -5.76 -19.62
CA LEU A 10 -48.81 -6.59 -19.66
C LEU A 10 -47.83 -6.06 -18.60
N LEU A 11 -47.72 -6.72 -17.44
CA LEU A 11 -46.64 -6.46 -16.48
C LEU A 11 -45.31 -6.88 -17.14
N SER A 12 -44.49 -5.91 -17.53
CA SER A 12 -43.09 -6.19 -17.84
C SER A 12 -42.32 -6.34 -16.54
N PHE A 13 -41.78 -7.54 -16.32
CA PHE A 13 -40.77 -7.78 -15.30
C PHE A 13 -39.49 -7.03 -15.72
N ILE A 14 -39.22 -5.88 -15.09
CA ILE A 14 -37.93 -5.22 -15.17
C ILE A 14 -36.96 -6.10 -14.38
N ALA A 15 -36.19 -6.92 -15.09
CA ALA A 15 -35.06 -7.65 -14.54
C ALA A 15 -34.01 -6.64 -14.08
N ILE A 16 -33.89 -6.45 -12.77
CA ILE A 16 -32.79 -5.71 -12.16
C ILE A 16 -31.54 -6.55 -12.36
N THR A 17 -30.79 -6.24 -13.41
CA THR A 17 -29.47 -6.82 -13.65
C THR A 17 -28.52 -6.27 -12.58
N PHE A 18 -28.06 -7.16 -11.69
CA PHE A 18 -26.96 -6.86 -10.77
C PHE A 18 -25.75 -6.45 -11.62
N SER A 19 -25.44 -5.15 -11.59
CA SER A 19 -24.23 -4.62 -12.19
C SER A 19 -23.03 -5.17 -11.43
N SER A 20 -22.22 -5.99 -12.10
CA SER A 20 -20.90 -6.38 -11.62
C SER A 20 -20.17 -5.14 -11.15
N CYS A 21 -19.85 -5.10 -9.85
CA CYS A 21 -19.11 -4.02 -9.23
C CYS A 21 -17.71 -3.95 -9.86
N SER A 22 -17.59 -3.17 -10.93
CA SER A 22 -16.31 -2.77 -11.49
C SER A 22 -15.81 -1.65 -10.59
N THR A 23 -14.92 -1.96 -9.64
CA THR A 23 -14.26 -0.95 -8.81
C THR A 23 -13.73 0.17 -9.72
N ALA A 24 -14.18 1.40 -9.49
CA ALA A 24 -13.78 2.55 -10.30
C ALA A 24 -12.25 2.69 -10.27
N LYS A 25 -11.64 2.79 -11.45
CA LYS A 25 -10.17 2.93 -11.57
C LYS A 25 -9.69 4.29 -11.09
N LEU A 26 -10.55 5.30 -11.10
CA LEU A 26 -10.22 6.67 -10.69
C LEU A 26 -11.03 7.07 -9.46
N THR A 27 -10.36 7.77 -8.53
CA THR A 27 -10.97 8.43 -7.36
C THR A 27 -10.72 9.93 -7.47
N THR A 28 -11.74 10.76 -7.24
CA THR A 28 -11.57 12.22 -7.18
C THR A 28 -11.44 12.65 -5.72
N LEU A 29 -10.37 13.38 -5.42
CA LEU A 29 -10.11 13.95 -4.10
C LEU A 29 -10.96 15.21 -3.88
N THR A 30 -11.04 15.66 -2.62
CA THR A 30 -11.77 16.89 -2.24
C THR A 30 -11.25 18.15 -2.93
N ASN A 31 -9.97 18.17 -3.29
CA ASN A 31 -9.32 19.26 -4.05
C ASN A 31 -9.53 19.16 -5.58
N GLY A 32 -10.34 18.21 -6.05
CA GLY A 32 -10.63 18.00 -7.47
C GLY A 32 -9.55 17.23 -8.26
N LYS A 33 -8.41 16.91 -7.66
CA LYS A 33 -7.39 16.06 -8.29
C LYS A 33 -7.86 14.61 -8.39
N GLN A 34 -7.37 13.87 -9.39
CA GLN A 34 -7.74 12.48 -9.62
C GLN A 34 -6.60 11.54 -9.23
N ILE A 35 -6.97 10.39 -8.67
CA ILE A 35 -6.08 9.30 -8.27
C ILE A 35 -6.43 8.07 -9.10
N ASP A 36 -5.44 7.44 -9.72
CA ASP A 36 -5.62 6.13 -10.33
C ASP A 36 -5.37 5.04 -9.28
N ASN A 37 -6.43 4.38 -8.84
CA ASN A 37 -6.39 3.34 -7.79
C ASN A 37 -5.46 2.17 -8.16
N ARG A 38 -5.12 1.99 -9.44
CA ARG A 38 -4.15 0.97 -9.87
C ARG A 38 -2.72 1.31 -9.41
N LEU A 39 -2.40 2.60 -9.26
CA LEU A 39 -1.09 3.12 -8.87
C LEU A 39 -0.92 3.22 -7.35
N VAL A 40 -2.00 3.10 -6.57
CA VAL A 40 -1.94 3.10 -5.10
C VAL A 40 -1.21 1.86 -4.60
N GLY A 41 -0.27 2.03 -3.67
CA GLY A 41 0.51 0.97 -3.03
C GLY A 41 2.00 1.29 -2.97
N VAL A 42 2.81 0.29 -2.59
CA VAL A 42 4.27 0.39 -2.53
C VAL A 42 4.87 -0.14 -3.82
N TRP A 43 5.87 0.55 -4.34
CA TRP A 43 6.49 0.27 -5.63
C TRP A 43 7.99 0.38 -5.51
N LYS A 44 8.70 -0.46 -6.26
CA LYS A 44 10.15 -0.34 -6.38
C LYS A 44 10.56 -0.20 -7.83
N GLY A 45 11.70 0.42 -8.03
CA GLY A 45 12.36 0.48 -9.31
C GLY A 45 13.84 0.70 -9.16
N SER A 46 14.52 0.62 -10.28
CA SER A 46 15.92 0.99 -10.38
C SER A 46 16.23 1.49 -11.79
N GLU A 47 17.25 2.32 -11.89
CA GLU A 47 17.83 2.77 -13.15
C GLU A 47 19.35 2.85 -13.02
N THR A 48 20.03 2.81 -14.15
CA THR A 48 21.48 2.95 -14.19
C THR A 48 21.85 3.82 -15.35
N GLY A 49 22.56 4.91 -15.08
CA GLY A 49 23.14 5.77 -16.10
C GLY A 49 22.13 6.61 -16.88
N GLN A 50 20.83 6.62 -16.54
CA GLN A 50 19.85 7.37 -17.32
C GLN A 50 19.71 8.82 -16.86
N GLN A 51 19.90 9.09 -15.56
CA GLN A 51 19.88 10.45 -15.01
C GLN A 51 21.28 11.04 -14.95
N LEU A 52 22.27 10.25 -14.52
CA LEU A 52 23.68 10.61 -14.47
C LEU A 52 24.50 9.38 -14.83
N ALA A 53 25.47 9.54 -15.74
CA ALA A 53 26.34 8.43 -16.17
C ALA A 53 27.02 7.77 -14.96
N ASP A 54 27.14 6.45 -15.00
CA ASP A 54 27.80 5.62 -13.97
C ASP A 54 27.19 5.72 -12.55
N VAL A 55 25.96 6.22 -12.43
CA VAL A 55 25.17 6.17 -11.20
C VAL A 55 24.05 5.14 -11.31
N ASN A 56 23.93 4.27 -10.30
CA ASN A 56 22.75 3.42 -10.11
C ASN A 56 21.83 4.07 -9.08
N LYS A 57 20.56 4.25 -9.42
CA LYS A 57 19.53 4.72 -8.49
C LYS A 57 18.52 3.60 -8.24
N GLU A 58 18.23 3.32 -6.99
CA GLU A 58 17.21 2.36 -6.56
C GLU A 58 16.21 3.09 -5.66
N TRP A 59 14.91 2.78 -5.80
CA TRP A 59 13.88 3.45 -5.00
C TRP A 59 12.78 2.50 -4.53
N GLU A 60 12.15 2.91 -3.44
CA GLU A 60 10.87 2.44 -2.94
C GLU A 60 9.94 3.64 -2.74
N MET A 61 8.76 3.59 -3.37
CA MET A 61 7.76 4.65 -3.33
C MET A 61 6.43 4.12 -2.82
N GLU A 62 5.91 4.69 -1.75
CA GLU A 62 4.54 4.47 -1.29
C GLU A 62 3.64 5.57 -1.84
N ARG A 63 2.64 5.18 -2.64
CA ARG A 63 1.61 6.08 -3.19
C ARG A 63 0.29 5.82 -2.46
N ASN A 64 -0.15 6.77 -1.66
CA ASN A 64 -1.38 6.67 -0.87
C ASN A 64 -2.62 7.08 -1.68
N SER A 65 -3.79 6.55 -1.29
CA SER A 65 -5.07 6.84 -1.95
C SER A 65 -5.59 8.26 -1.71
N ASP A 66 -5.03 8.98 -0.74
CA ASP A 66 -5.30 10.39 -0.48
C ASP A 66 -4.48 11.35 -1.34
N GLY A 67 -3.62 10.81 -2.22
CA GLY A 67 -2.74 11.60 -3.09
C GLY A 67 -1.46 12.07 -2.42
N THR A 68 -1.06 11.51 -1.27
CA THR A 68 0.30 11.68 -0.72
C THR A 68 1.24 10.58 -1.20
N PHE A 69 2.55 10.83 -1.17
CA PHE A 69 3.56 9.80 -1.33
C PHE A 69 4.75 9.98 -0.37
N ASN A 70 5.44 8.87 -0.10
CA ASN A 70 6.77 8.83 0.50
C ASN A 70 7.71 8.09 -0.46
N LEU A 71 8.87 8.67 -0.74
CA LEU A 71 9.89 8.13 -1.63
C LEU A 71 11.18 7.95 -0.85
N LYS A 72 11.69 6.73 -0.80
CA LYS A 72 13.04 6.43 -0.31
C LYS A 72 13.87 5.99 -1.49
N PHE A 73 15.02 6.60 -1.68
CA PHE A 73 15.92 6.19 -2.74
C PHE A 73 17.37 6.23 -2.29
N LYS A 74 18.19 5.48 -3.00
CA LYS A 74 19.64 5.51 -2.83
C LYS A 74 20.32 5.68 -4.19
N THR A 75 21.43 6.38 -4.18
CA THR A 75 22.34 6.49 -5.33
C THR A 75 23.63 5.76 -5.00
N ILE A 76 24.07 4.93 -5.94
CA ILE A 76 25.30 4.14 -5.84
C ILE A 76 26.23 4.59 -6.95
N SER A 77 27.37 5.17 -6.56
CA SER A 77 28.43 5.61 -7.48
C SER A 77 29.78 5.29 -6.87
N GLU A 78 30.67 4.68 -7.66
CA GLU A 78 32.02 4.29 -7.20
C GLU A 78 32.05 3.47 -5.89
N GLY A 79 30.98 2.69 -5.62
CA GLY A 79 30.84 1.90 -4.39
C GLY A 79 30.38 2.68 -3.16
N ILE A 80 30.19 4.00 -3.28
CA ILE A 80 29.57 4.86 -2.27
C ILE A 80 28.06 4.79 -2.43
N THR A 81 27.34 4.66 -1.31
CA THR A 81 25.87 4.67 -1.26
C THR A 81 25.41 5.86 -0.44
N ASP A 82 24.64 6.73 -1.07
CA ASP A 82 23.92 7.83 -0.40
C ASP A 82 22.42 7.50 -0.39
N GLU A 83 21.76 7.74 0.74
CA GLU A 83 20.32 7.47 0.93
C GLU A 83 19.56 8.77 1.18
N PHE A 84 18.35 8.83 0.64
CA PHE A 84 17.50 10.01 0.65
C PHE A 84 16.04 9.62 0.91
N GLU A 85 15.29 10.54 1.51
CA GLU A 85 13.86 10.43 1.71
C GLU A 85 13.20 11.74 1.27
N GLU A 86 12.15 11.62 0.48
CA GLU A 86 11.34 12.73 -0.02
C GLU A 86 9.86 12.42 0.18
N ALA A 87 9.05 13.46 0.38
CA ALA A 87 7.61 13.33 0.53
C ALA A 87 6.87 14.37 -0.31
N GLY A 88 5.65 14.04 -0.68
CA GLY A 88 4.92 14.90 -1.60
C GLY A 88 3.50 14.48 -1.90
N ASN A 89 2.98 15.05 -2.99
CA ASN A 89 1.65 14.73 -3.49
C ASN A 89 1.70 14.20 -4.91
N TRP A 90 0.78 13.30 -5.25
CA TRP A 90 0.64 12.78 -6.61
C TRP A 90 -0.80 12.81 -7.08
N TRP A 91 -0.96 12.95 -8.39
CA TRP A 91 -2.27 12.85 -9.06
C TRP A 91 -2.09 12.50 -10.53
N VAL A 92 -3.20 12.18 -11.19
CA VAL A 92 -3.25 11.95 -12.63
C VAL A 92 -4.19 12.92 -13.34
N LYS A 93 -3.88 13.21 -14.60
CA LYS A 93 -4.79 13.87 -15.54
C LYS A 93 -4.65 13.19 -16.90
N GLY A 94 -5.65 12.37 -17.26
CA GLY A 94 -5.55 11.50 -18.44
C GLY A 94 -4.41 10.48 -18.28
N SER A 95 -3.45 10.48 -19.21
CA SER A 95 -2.26 9.62 -19.19
C SER A 95 -1.02 10.28 -18.56
N THR A 96 -1.19 11.45 -17.94
CA THR A 96 -0.11 12.17 -17.25
C THR A 96 -0.18 11.93 -15.76
N PHE A 97 0.94 11.54 -15.17
CA PHE A 97 1.19 11.44 -13.75
C PHE A 97 1.97 12.68 -13.30
N TYR A 98 1.60 13.23 -12.15
CA TYR A 98 2.22 14.40 -11.55
C TYR A 98 2.76 14.00 -10.18
N GLU A 99 4.01 14.36 -9.91
CA GLU A 99 4.74 14.09 -8.67
C GLU A 99 5.24 15.43 -8.12
N TYR A 100 4.54 15.98 -7.13
CA TYR A 100 4.92 17.22 -6.47
C TYR A 100 5.76 16.90 -5.25
N HIS A 101 6.98 17.42 -5.19
CA HIS A 101 7.94 17.23 -4.10
C HIS A 101 7.87 18.41 -3.13
N THR A 102 7.63 18.13 -1.86
CA THR A 102 7.47 19.18 -0.83
C THR A 102 8.78 19.93 -0.58
N ASP A 103 9.91 19.23 -0.65
CA ASP A 103 11.21 19.78 -0.28
C ASP A 103 11.75 20.76 -1.32
N SER A 104 11.44 20.56 -2.61
CA SER A 104 11.87 21.42 -3.70
C SER A 104 10.78 22.35 -4.23
N ASP A 105 9.52 22.18 -3.82
CA ASP A 105 8.35 22.88 -4.36
C ASP A 105 8.18 22.69 -5.89
N ASN A 106 8.68 21.58 -6.42
CA ASN A 106 8.66 21.28 -7.85
C ASN A 106 7.76 20.10 -8.19
N THR A 107 7.21 20.12 -9.41
CA THR A 107 6.36 19.04 -9.91
C THR A 107 6.99 18.39 -11.13
N ASP A 108 7.41 17.14 -10.96
CA ASP A 108 7.78 16.29 -12.07
C ASP A 108 6.52 15.76 -12.77
N THR A 109 6.59 15.64 -14.09
CA THR A 109 5.48 15.07 -14.86
C THR A 109 5.95 13.94 -15.77
N TYR A 110 5.12 12.91 -15.86
CA TYR A 110 5.43 11.69 -16.59
C TYR A 110 4.23 11.24 -17.41
N LYS A 111 4.47 10.71 -18.61
CA LYS A 111 3.50 9.78 -19.21
C LYS A 111 3.62 8.45 -18.50
N TYR A 112 2.50 7.90 -18.05
CA TYR A 112 2.46 6.58 -17.43
C TYR A 112 1.63 5.60 -18.26
N THR A 113 2.09 4.35 -18.27
CA THR A 113 1.35 3.21 -18.86
C THR A 113 1.31 2.09 -17.85
N ALA A 114 0.12 1.78 -17.33
CA ALA A 114 -0.07 0.58 -16.53
C ALA A 114 0.12 -0.68 -17.41
N LEU A 115 1.06 -1.53 -17.03
CA LEU A 115 1.40 -2.78 -17.71
C LEU A 115 0.72 -3.97 -17.03
N LYS A 116 0.93 -5.18 -17.59
CA LYS A 116 0.55 -6.44 -16.93
C LYS A 116 1.53 -6.73 -15.78
N LYS A 117 1.15 -7.62 -14.83
CA LYS A 117 1.97 -8.06 -13.68
C LYS A 117 2.30 -6.97 -12.65
N GLU A 118 1.37 -6.05 -12.39
CA GLU A 118 1.56 -4.98 -11.41
C GLU A 118 2.80 -4.12 -11.70
N GLN A 119 3.03 -3.79 -12.97
CA GLN A 119 4.10 -2.89 -13.39
C GLN A 119 3.52 -1.64 -14.01
N VAL A 120 4.23 -0.52 -13.87
CA VAL A 120 3.86 0.77 -14.47
C VAL A 120 5.10 1.35 -15.11
N LYS A 121 5.02 1.64 -16.41
CA LYS A 121 6.11 2.32 -17.11
C LYS A 121 5.88 3.82 -17.06
N PHE A 122 6.91 4.56 -16.69
CA PHE A 122 6.96 6.01 -16.72
C PHE A 122 7.92 6.50 -17.80
N LYS A 123 7.54 7.58 -18.48
CA LYS A 123 8.40 8.36 -19.36
C LYS A 123 8.31 9.81 -18.94
N MET A 124 9.45 10.41 -18.60
CA MET A 124 9.51 11.80 -18.18
C MET A 124 9.00 12.74 -19.29
N LEU A 125 8.24 13.75 -18.88
CA LEU A 125 7.75 14.84 -19.72
C LEU A 125 8.40 16.16 -19.30
N SER A 126 8.46 16.43 -18.01
CA SER A 126 9.14 17.59 -17.44
C SER A 126 9.67 17.27 -16.05
N SER A 127 10.83 17.83 -15.74
CA SER A 127 11.39 17.94 -14.40
C SER A 127 12.05 19.32 -14.29
N GLU A 128 12.32 19.78 -13.07
CA GLU A 128 13.16 20.96 -12.85
C GLU A 128 14.58 20.72 -13.38
N VAL A 129 15.08 19.50 -13.22
CA VAL A 129 16.39 19.10 -13.71
C VAL A 129 16.28 18.77 -15.19
N ASN A 130 17.01 19.52 -16.02
CA ASN A 130 17.18 19.19 -17.43
C ASN A 130 18.15 18.01 -17.56
N PHE A 131 17.61 16.80 -17.51
CA PHE A 131 18.34 15.62 -17.96
C PHE A 131 18.55 15.74 -19.47
N GLU A 132 19.79 15.64 -19.93
CA GLU A 132 20.09 15.71 -21.36
C GLU A 132 19.32 14.61 -22.07
N GLU A 133 18.37 15.04 -22.90
CA GLU A 133 17.37 14.24 -23.60
C GLU A 133 16.20 13.74 -22.73
N GLY A 134 14.97 14.23 -23.02
CA GLY A 134 13.68 13.80 -22.45
C GLY A 134 13.28 12.34 -22.76
N ASN A 135 14.25 11.44 -22.61
CA ASN A 135 14.22 10.02 -22.88
C ASN A 135 14.27 9.18 -21.61
N TYR A 136 14.35 9.82 -20.43
CA TYR A 136 14.30 9.10 -19.15
C TYR A 136 13.02 8.26 -19.05
N THR A 137 13.20 6.95 -18.88
CA THR A 137 12.11 6.02 -18.65
C THR A 137 12.46 5.02 -17.57
N PHE A 138 11.48 4.68 -16.75
CA PHE A 138 11.64 3.66 -15.74
C PHE A 138 10.38 2.81 -15.61
N ILE A 139 10.53 1.68 -14.93
CA ILE A 139 9.42 0.78 -14.61
C ILE A 139 9.35 0.66 -13.09
N ASP A 140 8.23 1.10 -12.55
CA ASP A 140 7.83 0.72 -11.20
C ASP A 140 7.25 -0.69 -11.24
N THR A 141 7.74 -1.55 -10.36
CA THR A 141 7.13 -2.85 -10.08
C THR A 141 6.47 -2.78 -8.72
N LYS A 142 5.18 -3.08 -8.65
CA LYS A 142 4.45 -3.06 -7.40
C LYS A 142 5.09 -4.06 -6.48
N ILE A 143 5.46 -3.59 -5.31
CA ILE A 143 5.55 -4.45 -4.17
C ILE A 143 4.08 -4.68 -3.83
N SER A 144 3.48 -5.73 -4.42
CA SER A 144 2.46 -6.43 -3.65
C SER A 144 3.05 -6.60 -2.26
N LYS A 145 2.29 -6.41 -1.20
CA LYS A 145 2.72 -6.90 0.11
C LYS A 145 2.83 -8.44 0.01
N GLU A 146 3.78 -8.98 -0.75
CA GLU A 146 4.71 -9.93 -0.21
C GLU A 146 5.34 -9.24 0.99
N ILE A 147 4.61 -9.31 2.12
CA ILE A 147 5.25 -9.62 3.40
C ILE A 147 6.34 -10.60 3.01
N PRO A 148 7.63 -10.29 3.26
CA PRO A 148 8.70 -11.16 2.83
C PRO A 148 8.28 -12.58 3.19
N LYS A 149 8.22 -13.48 2.20
CA LYS A 149 8.06 -14.93 2.44
C LYS A 149 9.31 -15.50 3.15
N SER A 150 9.91 -14.72 4.04
CA SER A 150 10.56 -15.18 5.26
C SER A 150 9.42 -15.44 6.25
N SER A 151 9.23 -16.72 6.50
CA SER A 151 8.33 -17.37 7.44
C SER A 151 8.47 -16.96 8.92
N LYS A 152 8.65 -15.68 9.24
CA LYS A 152 8.63 -15.20 10.63
C LYS A 152 7.30 -14.51 10.92
N LYS A 153 6.37 -15.28 11.49
CA LYS A 153 5.34 -14.71 12.36
C LYS A 153 6.08 -14.11 13.56
N ASP A 154 6.31 -12.81 13.55
CA ASP A 154 7.01 -12.09 14.63
C ASP A 154 6.04 -11.47 15.65
N GLY A 155 4.74 -11.50 15.35
CA GLY A 155 3.70 -11.05 16.25
C GLY A 155 3.65 -9.53 16.42
N LEU A 156 4.29 -8.71 15.58
CA LEU A 156 4.33 -7.26 15.77
C LEU A 156 3.15 -6.51 15.13
N SER A 157 2.31 -7.20 14.35
CA SER A 157 1.06 -6.67 13.79
C SER A 157 -0.04 -7.74 13.70
N PHE A 158 -1.25 -7.36 13.27
CA PHE A 158 -2.34 -8.31 13.03
C PHE A 158 -2.01 -9.31 11.92
N GLU A 159 -1.25 -8.88 10.91
CA GLU A 159 -0.87 -9.66 9.74
C GLU A 159 0.25 -10.67 10.05
N THR A 160 1.15 -10.32 10.98
CA THR A 160 2.24 -11.20 11.44
C THR A 160 1.95 -11.89 12.77
N ALA A 161 0.70 -11.80 13.25
CA ALA A 161 0.26 -12.35 14.52
C ALA A 161 0.65 -13.82 14.71
N ILE A 162 1.09 -14.14 15.94
CA ILE A 162 1.47 -15.51 16.30
C ILE A 162 0.19 -16.33 16.46
N LYS A 163 0.05 -17.38 15.65
CA LYS A 163 -1.07 -18.32 15.82
C LYS A 163 -0.77 -19.26 16.98
N VAL A 164 -1.61 -19.22 17.99
CA VAL A 164 -1.48 -20.02 19.21
C VAL A 164 -2.65 -21.00 19.35
N LYS A 165 -2.42 -22.08 20.09
CA LYS A 165 -3.44 -23.08 20.41
C LYS A 165 -4.17 -22.78 21.71
N ASP A 166 -3.51 -22.05 22.61
CA ASP A 166 -4.04 -21.62 23.90
C ASP A 166 -3.31 -20.36 24.38
N VAL A 167 -3.82 -19.78 25.46
CA VAL A 167 -3.24 -18.57 26.10
C VAL A 167 -1.84 -18.85 26.69
N LYS A 168 -1.52 -20.09 27.06
CA LYS A 168 -0.21 -20.43 27.65
C LYS A 168 0.91 -20.27 26.62
N GLU A 169 0.65 -20.62 25.36
CA GLU A 169 1.61 -20.43 24.27
C GLU A 169 1.99 -18.95 24.06
N GLU A 170 1.07 -18.00 24.32
CA GLU A 170 1.33 -16.56 24.22
C GLU A 170 2.40 -16.11 25.23
N TYR A 171 2.22 -16.45 26.50
CA TYR A 171 3.18 -16.11 27.55
C TYR A 171 4.52 -16.85 27.42
N ILE A 172 4.55 -18.03 26.78
CA ILE A 172 5.81 -18.72 26.43
C ILE A 172 6.53 -17.92 25.34
N TYR A 173 5.82 -17.51 24.30
CA TYR A 173 6.39 -16.73 23.21
C TYR A 173 7.01 -15.42 23.72
N VAL A 174 6.27 -14.66 24.54
CA VAL A 174 6.75 -13.37 25.08
C VAL A 174 8.02 -13.56 25.90
N ARG A 175 8.08 -14.56 26.78
CA ARG A 175 9.28 -14.83 27.60
C ARG A 175 10.51 -15.18 26.78
N ASN A 176 10.32 -15.88 25.66
CA ASN A 176 11.43 -16.28 24.79
C ASN A 176 11.91 -15.15 23.87
N ASN A 177 11.06 -14.17 23.56
CA ASN A 177 11.34 -13.14 22.56
C ASN A 177 11.51 -11.73 23.16
N CYS A 178 11.25 -11.55 24.46
CA CYS A 178 11.35 -10.27 25.15
C CYS A 178 11.99 -10.47 26.52
N GLU A 179 13.33 -10.61 26.52
CA GLU A 179 14.10 -10.80 27.76
C GLU A 179 14.01 -9.55 28.65
N ASN A 180 13.76 -9.75 29.94
CA ASN A 180 13.61 -8.69 30.95
C ASN A 180 12.49 -7.67 30.67
N CYS A 181 11.48 -8.04 29.87
CA CYS A 181 10.35 -7.17 29.61
C CYS A 181 9.33 -7.20 30.75
N GLN A 182 8.85 -6.01 31.15
CA GLN A 182 7.75 -5.85 32.10
C GLN A 182 6.42 -5.87 31.36
N MET A 183 5.49 -6.71 31.78
CA MET A 183 4.13 -6.71 31.25
C MET A 183 3.39 -5.43 31.66
N LEU A 184 2.86 -4.68 30.69
CA LEU A 184 2.11 -3.45 30.92
C LEU A 184 0.59 -3.67 30.86
N GLY A 185 0.12 -4.55 29.98
CA GLY A 185 -1.31 -4.83 29.86
C GLY A 185 -1.66 -5.79 28.73
N GLN A 186 -2.84 -6.38 28.84
CA GLN A 186 -3.42 -7.30 27.86
C GLN A 186 -4.75 -6.74 27.33
N SER A 187 -5.06 -6.97 26.07
CA SER A 187 -6.31 -6.52 25.45
C SER A 187 -6.79 -7.52 24.40
N LEU A 188 -8.09 -7.81 24.43
CA LEU A 188 -8.78 -8.58 23.39
C LEU A 188 -9.20 -7.63 22.26
N LEU A 189 -8.89 -7.99 21.02
CA LEU A 189 -9.14 -7.20 19.82
C LEU A 189 -9.86 -8.02 18.76
N GLN A 190 -10.61 -7.34 17.90
CA GLN A 190 -11.16 -7.92 16.68
C GLN A 190 -10.64 -7.17 15.46
N HIS A 191 -10.20 -7.92 14.46
CA HIS A 191 -9.72 -7.38 13.19
C HIS A 191 -10.07 -8.35 12.07
N GLU A 192 -10.69 -7.86 10.99
CA GLU A 192 -11.11 -8.68 9.83
C GLU A 192 -11.90 -9.96 10.19
N GLY A 193 -12.77 -9.89 11.21
CA GLY A 193 -13.58 -11.03 11.65
C GLY A 193 -12.81 -12.11 12.42
N LYS A 194 -11.55 -11.87 12.76
CA LYS A 194 -10.72 -12.72 13.63
C LYS A 194 -10.55 -12.09 15.00
N ALA A 195 -10.38 -12.95 16.00
CA ALA A 195 -10.13 -12.55 17.37
C ALA A 195 -8.62 -12.61 17.65
N TYR A 196 -8.12 -11.59 18.34
CA TYR A 196 -6.71 -11.45 18.68
C TYR A 196 -6.51 -11.06 20.14
N ASP A 197 -5.46 -11.58 20.75
CA ASP A 197 -4.96 -11.06 22.01
C ASP A 197 -3.71 -10.20 21.77
N LYS A 198 -3.68 -9.01 22.39
CA LYS A 198 -2.55 -8.09 22.36
C LYS A 198 -1.91 -8.02 23.74
N LEU A 199 -0.63 -8.33 23.82
CA LEU A 199 0.18 -8.18 25.03
C LEU A 199 1.13 -6.98 24.86
N LYS A 200 0.95 -5.95 25.69
CA LYS A 200 1.79 -4.76 25.74
C LYS A 200 2.85 -4.92 26.82
N LEU A 201 4.12 -4.68 26.47
CA LEU A 201 5.27 -4.79 27.36
C LEU A 201 6.17 -3.56 27.30
N LYS A 202 6.98 -3.39 28.35
CA LYS A 202 8.07 -2.41 28.42
C LYS A 202 9.41 -3.16 28.46
N LYS A 203 10.30 -2.87 27.52
CA LYS A 203 11.67 -3.39 27.48
C LYS A 203 12.54 -2.74 28.57
N ALA A 204 13.68 -3.35 28.87
CA ALA A 204 14.64 -2.83 29.84
C ALA A 204 15.18 -1.42 29.48
N ASN A 205 15.27 -1.10 28.18
CA ASN A 205 15.67 0.23 27.68
C ASN A 205 14.55 1.30 27.81
N GLY A 206 13.36 0.93 28.31
CA GLY A 206 12.22 1.82 28.49
C GLY A 206 11.23 1.86 27.32
N GLU A 207 11.56 1.27 26.17
CA GLU A 207 10.71 1.21 24.97
C GLU A 207 9.49 0.30 25.20
N GLU A 208 8.34 0.67 24.63
CA GLU A 208 7.15 -0.18 24.64
C GLU A 208 7.07 -1.05 23.39
N ILE A 209 6.68 -2.30 23.55
CA ILE A 209 6.45 -3.25 22.45
C ILE A 209 5.10 -3.94 22.63
N SER A 210 4.47 -4.32 21.54
CA SER A 210 3.22 -5.10 21.56
C SER A 210 3.35 -6.36 20.72
N PHE A 211 2.91 -7.48 21.28
CA PHE A 211 2.75 -8.73 20.55
C PHE A 211 1.27 -9.03 20.31
N TYR A 212 0.94 -9.50 19.11
CA TYR A 212 -0.38 -9.86 18.64
C TYR A 212 -0.45 -11.37 18.42
N PHE A 213 -1.49 -11.99 18.97
CA PHE A 213 -1.73 -13.42 18.92
C PHE A 213 -3.06 -13.71 18.23
N ASP A 214 -3.07 -14.57 17.21
CA ASP A 214 -4.30 -15.05 16.56
C ASP A 214 -4.89 -16.18 17.41
N ILE A 215 -5.97 -15.86 18.11
CA ILE A 215 -6.69 -16.75 19.03
C ILE A 215 -7.99 -17.30 18.42
N SER A 216 -8.22 -17.05 17.12
CA SER A 216 -9.45 -17.45 16.42
C SER A 216 -9.69 -18.96 16.41
N SER A 217 -8.65 -19.75 16.70
CA SER A 217 -8.71 -21.20 16.82
C SER A 217 -9.54 -21.65 18.03
N PHE A 218 -9.53 -20.92 19.14
CA PHE A 218 -10.16 -21.33 20.41
C PHE A 218 -11.08 -20.27 21.03
N PHE A 219 -10.95 -18.99 20.68
CA PHE A 219 -11.80 -17.94 21.24
C PHE A 219 -13.27 -18.09 20.81
N GLY A 220 -14.19 -18.01 21.78
CA GLY A 220 -15.64 -18.07 21.54
C GLY A 220 -16.21 -19.45 21.22
N LYS A 221 -15.40 -20.51 21.29
CA LYS A 221 -15.85 -21.91 21.13
C LYS A 221 -16.05 -22.52 22.52
N PHE A 222 -17.31 -22.62 22.94
CA PHE A 222 -17.75 -23.29 24.17
C PHE A 222 -18.58 -24.52 23.81
#